data_AF-A0A953M1Z4-F1
#
_entry.id   AF-A0A953M1Z4-F1
#
_cell.length_a   1.000
_cell.length_b   1.000
_cell.length_c   1.000
_cell.angle_alpha   90.00
_cell.angle_beta   90.00
_cell.angle_gamma   90.00
#
_symmetry.space_group_name_H-M   'P 1'
#
loop_
_entity.id
_entity.type
_entity.pdbx_description
1 polymer ?
#
loop_
_entity_poly.entity_id
_entity_poly.type
_entity_poly.pdbx_seq_one_letter_code
_entity_poly.pdbx_strand_id
1 'polypeptide(L)'
;MDREIVILITALAGSFLAGIVLARFLFRKASLIKNSDNTFTLRVPCIGKTSLPSLPKYQGIVIEELLELNRNIERLKRFLDLDFVLKYSSEFKINYIGTEGDMEDGSWSPGRLAYCAMSSSYKGGYNIYLNPNLDMQAVSTTLSWELQTPISPSEVYPFLFLHEVGHTTHAGNQNFYTAVVNHALSGGRRSAKRRKELSTLKNSIERFADRFALRELSRWREGRGAVSPG
;
A
#
# COMPACT_ATOMS: atom_id res chain seq x y z
N MET A 1 47.55 51.68 -28.74
CA MET A 1 47.15 50.35 -28.29
C MET A 1 47.74 49.36 -29.28
N ASP A 2 48.73 48.58 -28.83
CA ASP A 2 49.57 47.80 -29.73
C ASP A 2 48.75 46.74 -30.45
N ARG A 3 48.97 46.58 -31.76
CA ARG A 3 48.25 45.62 -32.61
C ARG A 3 48.25 44.20 -32.00
N GLU A 4 49.32 43.86 -31.28
CA GLU A 4 49.48 42.57 -30.60
C GLU A 4 48.47 42.38 -29.45
N ILE A 5 48.15 43.44 -28.70
CA ILE A 5 47.16 43.41 -27.62
C ILE A 5 45.75 43.18 -28.18
N VAL A 6 45.43 43.82 -29.31
CA VAL A 6 44.14 43.62 -29.99
C VAL A 6 44.00 42.18 -30.47
N ILE A 7 45.04 41.62 -31.10
CA ILE A 7 45.04 40.24 -31.59
C ILE A 7 44.84 39.25 -30.42
N LEU A 8 45.55 39.45 -29.30
CA LEU A 8 45.42 38.60 -28.12
C LEU A 8 44.01 38.63 -27.50
N ILE A 9 43.42 39.82 -27.34
CA ILE A 9 42.06 39.97 -26.79
C ILE A 9 41.04 39.32 -27.73
N THR A 10 41.19 39.50 -29.05
CA THR A 10 40.27 38.92 -30.03
C THR A 10 40.38 37.40 -30.08
N ALA A 11 41.60 36.85 -29.96
CA ALA A 11 41.83 35.42 -29.86
C ALA A 11 41.21 34.82 -28.60
N LEU A 12 41.42 35.46 -27.43
CA LEU A 12 40.83 35.04 -26.15
C LEU A 12 39.31 35.07 -26.19
N ALA A 13 38.70 36.14 -26.70
CA ALA A 13 37.27 36.27 -26.87
C ALA A 13 36.70 35.21 -27.84
N GLY A 14 37.40 34.95 -28.95
CA GLY A 14 37.04 33.91 -29.91
C GLY A 14 37.06 32.51 -29.31
N SER A 15 38.10 32.17 -28.54
CA SER A 15 38.19 30.88 -27.83
C SER A 15 37.12 30.73 -26.74
N PHE A 16 36.78 31.80 -26.03
CA PHE A 16 35.72 31.79 -25.03
C PHE A 16 34.33 31.58 -25.65
N LEU A 17 34.03 32.30 -26.74
CA LEU A 17 32.80 32.12 -27.52
C LEU A 17 32.71 30.70 -28.11
N ALA A 18 33.80 30.17 -28.65
CA ALA A 18 33.85 28.79 -29.14
C ALA A 18 33.58 27.78 -28.02
N GLY A 19 34.13 27.99 -26.82
CA GLY A 19 33.86 27.18 -25.64
C GLY A 19 32.39 27.20 -25.22
N ILE A 20 31.74 28.37 -25.23
CA ILE A 20 30.31 28.52 -24.93
C ILE A 20 29.45 27.82 -25.98
N VAL A 21 29.76 27.98 -27.27
CA VAL A 21 29.03 27.33 -28.36
C VAL A 21 29.17 25.82 -28.28
N LEU A 22 30.37 25.30 -28.00
CA LEU A 22 30.61 23.87 -27.82
C LEU A 22 29.86 23.32 -26.61
N ALA A 23 29.91 24.00 -25.47
CA ALA A 23 29.15 23.63 -24.28
C ALA A 23 27.64 23.61 -24.59
N ARG A 24 27.11 24.67 -25.23
CA ARG A 24 25.70 24.75 -25.62
C ARG A 24 25.32 23.62 -26.58
N PHE A 25 26.19 23.25 -27.51
CA PHE A 25 25.96 22.14 -28.44
C PHE A 25 25.94 20.78 -27.73
N LEU A 26 26.90 20.52 -26.82
CA LEU A 26 26.97 19.31 -26.00
C LEU A 26 25.76 19.18 -25.08
N PHE A 27 25.30 20.29 -24.46
CA PHE A 27 24.13 20.29 -23.58
C PHE A 27 22.78 20.35 -24.30
N ARG A 28 22.74 20.63 -25.61
CA ARG A 28 21.48 20.76 -26.39
C ARG A 28 20.67 19.46 -26.46
N LYS A 29 21.35 18.31 -26.33
CA LYS A 29 20.73 16.97 -26.29
C LYS A 29 20.97 16.28 -24.95
N ALA A 30 21.39 17.02 -23.92
CA ALA A 30 21.51 16.45 -22.60
C ALA A 30 20.11 16.14 -22.08
N SER A 31 19.91 14.94 -21.55
CA SER A 31 18.65 14.55 -20.90
C SER A 31 18.89 14.27 -19.43
N LEU A 32 17.99 14.77 -18.60
CA LEU A 32 17.98 14.51 -17.17
C LEU A 32 16.91 13.46 -16.89
N ILE A 33 17.32 12.32 -16.31
CA ILE A 33 16.43 11.21 -15.99
C ILE A 33 16.48 11.01 -14.48
N LYS A 34 15.35 11.17 -13.78
CA LYS A 34 15.27 10.85 -12.35
C LYS A 34 15.17 9.34 -12.18
N ASN A 35 16.06 8.75 -11.39
CA ASN A 35 15.99 7.35 -10.99
C ASN A 35 15.16 7.21 -9.70
N SER A 36 14.65 6.00 -9.43
CA SER A 36 13.89 5.64 -8.22
C SER A 36 14.62 5.99 -6.91
N ASP A 37 15.95 5.98 -6.94
CA ASP A 37 16.79 6.05 -5.74
C ASP A 37 17.23 7.49 -5.42
N ASN A 38 16.39 8.49 -5.70
CA ASN A 38 16.66 9.90 -5.44
C ASN A 38 17.94 10.46 -6.14
N THR A 39 18.35 9.84 -7.24
CA THR A 39 19.46 10.30 -8.09
C THR A 39 18.95 10.78 -9.44
N PHE A 40 19.57 11.83 -9.99
CA PHE A 40 19.33 12.26 -11.36
C PHE A 40 20.50 11.78 -12.23
N THR A 41 20.20 11.03 -13.28
CA THR A 41 21.17 10.72 -14.34
C THR A 41 21.14 11.84 -15.37
N LEU A 42 22.19 12.62 -15.43
CA LEU A 42 22.43 13.53 -16.55
C LEU A 42 23.16 12.75 -17.64
N ARG A 43 22.48 12.53 -18.77
CA ARG A 43 23.08 11.95 -19.97
C ARG A 43 23.51 13.08 -20.89
N VAL A 44 24.81 13.27 -21.08
CA VAL A 44 25.35 14.24 -22.04
C VAL A 44 25.93 13.48 -23.24
N PRO A 45 25.55 13.81 -24.48
CA PRO A 45 26.19 13.26 -25.67
C PRO A 45 27.72 13.42 -25.58
N CYS A 46 28.47 12.36 -25.91
CA CYS A 46 29.94 12.29 -25.90
C CYS A 46 30.65 12.26 -24.54
N ILE A 47 30.02 12.72 -23.44
CA ILE A 47 30.63 12.72 -22.09
C ILE A 47 30.17 11.51 -21.26
N GLY A 48 28.99 10.96 -21.56
CA GLY A 48 28.44 9.78 -20.89
C GLY A 48 27.34 10.11 -19.88
N LYS A 49 27.15 9.24 -18.89
CA LYS A 49 26.13 9.38 -17.83
C LYS A 49 26.83 9.81 -16.54
N THR A 50 26.36 10.89 -15.92
CA THR A 50 26.79 11.29 -14.57
C THR A 50 25.58 11.29 -13.63
N SER A 51 25.78 10.76 -12.42
CA SER A 51 24.75 10.74 -11.38
C SER A 51 24.89 11.99 -10.51
N LEU A 52 23.82 12.75 -10.39
CA LEU A 52 23.73 13.91 -9.51
C LEU A 52 22.84 13.56 -8.31
N PRO A 53 23.23 13.89 -7.08
CA PRO A 53 22.34 13.79 -5.93
C PRO A 53 21.14 14.74 -6.12
N SER A 54 19.95 14.33 -5.71
CA SER A 54 18.78 15.22 -5.75
C SER A 54 19.01 16.45 -4.89
N LEU A 55 18.87 17.64 -5.50
CA LEU A 55 18.92 18.89 -4.74
C LEU A 55 17.60 19.02 -3.94
N PRO A 56 17.64 19.29 -2.63
CA PRO A 56 16.47 19.33 -1.75
C PRO A 56 15.49 20.50 -1.99
N LYS A 57 15.69 21.27 -3.07
CA LYS A 57 14.98 22.55 -3.31
C LYS A 57 13.69 22.42 -4.12
N TYR A 58 13.42 21.28 -4.74
CA TYR A 58 12.25 21.08 -5.59
C TYR A 58 11.36 19.95 -5.05
N GLN A 59 10.24 20.32 -4.42
CA GLN A 59 9.15 19.41 -4.04
C GLN A 59 8.20 19.18 -5.23
N GLY A 60 8.74 18.75 -6.37
CA GLY A 60 7.91 18.40 -7.51
C GLY A 60 7.21 17.06 -7.29
N ILE A 61 5.94 16.96 -7.70
CA ILE A 61 5.21 15.68 -7.77
C ILE A 61 5.44 15.09 -9.15
N VAL A 62 5.77 13.81 -9.23
CA VAL A 62 5.88 13.09 -10.50
C VAL A 62 4.45 12.76 -10.97
N ILE A 63 4.07 13.28 -12.14
CA ILE A 63 2.70 13.11 -12.65
C ILE A 63 2.38 11.63 -12.89
N GLU A 64 3.36 10.84 -13.34
CA GLU A 64 3.22 9.40 -13.51
C GLU A 64 2.88 8.68 -12.19
N GLU A 65 3.56 9.03 -11.09
CA GLU A 65 3.28 8.47 -9.75
C GLU A 65 1.86 8.86 -9.29
N LEU A 66 1.42 10.09 -9.57
CA LEU A 66 0.07 10.54 -9.24
C LEU A 66 -1.00 9.80 -10.04
N LEU A 67 -0.74 9.55 -11.33
CA LEU A 67 -1.65 8.79 -12.19
C LEU A 67 -1.74 7.33 -11.75
N GLU A 68 -0.64 6.71 -11.34
CA GLU A 68 -0.62 5.35 -10.79
C GLU A 68 -1.38 5.28 -9.46
N LEU A 69 -1.13 6.22 -8.55
CA LEU A 69 -1.86 6.35 -7.29
C LEU A 69 -3.36 6.49 -7.54
N ASN A 70 -3.77 7.35 -8.48
CA ASN A 70 -5.17 7.54 -8.80
C ASN A 70 -5.81 6.25 -9.35
N ARG A 71 -5.12 5.50 -10.23
CA ARG A 71 -5.61 4.20 -10.71
C ARG A 71 -5.79 3.20 -9.57
N ASN A 72 -4.88 3.19 -8.61
CA ASN A 72 -4.96 2.30 -7.46
C ASN A 72 -6.11 2.69 -6.52
N ILE A 73 -6.32 4.00 -6.29
CA ILE A 73 -7.47 4.52 -5.55
C ILE A 73 -8.79 4.11 -6.23
N GLU A 74 -8.90 4.28 -7.55
CA GLU A 74 -10.11 3.90 -8.29
C GLU A 74 -10.37 2.39 -8.28
N ARG A 75 -9.33 1.56 -8.22
CA ARG A 75 -9.48 0.12 -8.00
C ARG A 75 -9.99 -0.18 -6.60
N LEU A 76 -9.40 0.44 -5.57
CA LEU A 76 -9.78 0.25 -4.16
C LEU A 76 -11.24 0.65 -3.91
N LYS A 77 -11.70 1.76 -4.51
CA LYS A 77 -13.08 2.27 -4.40
C LYS A 77 -14.16 1.28 -4.84
N ARG A 78 -13.81 0.25 -5.61
CA ARG A 78 -14.73 -0.84 -5.99
C ARG A 78 -15.09 -1.73 -4.80
N PHE A 79 -14.24 -1.74 -3.78
CA PHE A 79 -14.34 -2.62 -2.63
C PHE A 79 -14.67 -1.82 -1.36
N LEU A 80 -13.97 -0.70 -1.15
CA LEU A 80 -14.02 0.05 0.10
C LEU A 80 -14.10 1.56 -0.13
N ASP A 81 -14.73 2.24 0.82
CA ASP A 81 -14.71 3.69 0.92
C ASP A 81 -13.31 4.17 1.34
N LEU A 82 -12.78 5.20 0.66
CA LEU A 82 -11.40 5.66 0.88
C LEU A 82 -11.21 6.27 2.27
N ASP A 83 -12.14 7.10 2.73
CA ASP A 83 -12.04 7.76 4.03
C ASP A 83 -12.13 6.73 5.16
N PHE A 84 -12.99 5.73 4.97
CA PHE A 84 -13.06 4.56 5.82
C PHE A 84 -11.71 3.83 5.89
N VAL A 85 -11.11 3.48 4.76
CA VAL A 85 -9.81 2.81 4.72
C VAL A 85 -8.72 3.62 5.40
N LEU A 86 -8.61 4.92 5.10
CA LEU A 86 -7.57 5.79 5.64
C LEU A 86 -7.65 5.89 7.17
N LYS A 87 -8.87 6.03 7.72
CA LYS A 87 -9.11 6.06 9.15
C LYS A 87 -8.59 4.80 9.84
N TYR A 88 -9.06 3.63 9.41
CA TYR A 88 -8.70 2.36 10.05
C TYR A 88 -7.23 2.00 9.79
N SER A 89 -6.67 2.34 8.63
CA SER A 89 -5.27 2.04 8.33
C SER A 89 -4.32 2.77 9.27
N SER A 90 -4.61 4.05 9.57
CA SER A 90 -3.84 4.83 10.53
C SER A 90 -3.97 4.32 11.96
N GLU A 91 -5.20 4.01 12.40
CA GLU A 91 -5.49 3.59 13.77
C GLU A 91 -4.93 2.20 14.09
N PHE A 92 -5.03 1.26 13.14
CA PHE A 92 -4.71 -0.15 13.37
C PHE A 92 -3.41 -0.62 12.70
N LYS A 93 -2.58 0.32 12.21
CA LYS A 93 -1.28 0.04 11.57
C LYS A 93 -1.41 -0.88 10.35
N ILE A 94 -2.39 -0.62 9.50
CA ILE A 94 -2.52 -1.31 8.22
C ILE A 94 -1.61 -0.59 7.21
N ASN A 95 -0.67 -1.34 6.63
CA ASN A 95 0.31 -0.81 5.69
C ASN A 95 -0.07 -1.06 4.24
N TYR A 96 -0.88 -2.10 4.01
CA TYR A 96 -1.18 -2.59 2.68
C TYR A 96 -2.58 -3.20 2.63
N ILE A 97 -3.28 -2.92 1.54
CA ILE A 97 -4.53 -3.56 1.18
C ILE A 97 -4.36 -4.14 -0.22
N GLY A 98 -4.50 -5.45 -0.33
CA GLY A 98 -4.27 -6.22 -1.55
C GLY A 98 -5.46 -7.06 -1.97
N THR A 99 -5.32 -7.69 -3.13
CA THR A 99 -6.29 -8.63 -3.70
C THR A 99 -5.64 -9.95 -4.13
N GLU A 100 -4.38 -10.14 -3.77
CA GLU A 100 -3.59 -11.34 -4.01
C GLU A 100 -4.07 -12.49 -3.14
N GLY A 101 -4.18 -13.68 -3.72
CA GLY A 101 -4.53 -14.88 -2.99
C GLY A 101 -3.43 -15.37 -2.05
N ASP A 102 -3.79 -16.27 -1.15
CA ASP A 102 -2.93 -16.78 -0.09
C ASP A 102 -2.07 -17.99 -0.49
N MET A 103 -2.26 -18.52 -1.70
CA MET A 103 -1.50 -19.66 -2.23
C MET A 103 -0.25 -19.23 -3.00
N GLU A 104 0.72 -20.14 -3.16
CA GLU A 104 2.01 -19.85 -3.82
C GLU A 104 1.87 -19.40 -5.29
N ASP A 105 0.79 -19.82 -5.96
CA ASP A 105 0.45 -19.42 -7.33
C ASP A 105 -0.37 -18.11 -7.39
N GLY A 106 -0.63 -17.48 -6.25
CA GLY A 106 -1.44 -16.28 -6.11
C GLY A 106 -2.95 -16.52 -6.13
N SER A 107 -3.40 -17.78 -6.16
CA SER A 107 -4.81 -18.13 -6.08
C SER A 107 -5.34 -18.09 -4.65
N TRP A 108 -6.66 -17.98 -4.52
CA TRP A 108 -7.35 -17.95 -3.23
C TRP A 108 -7.70 -19.36 -2.79
N SER A 109 -7.37 -19.71 -1.53
CA SER A 109 -7.82 -20.97 -0.93
C SER A 109 -9.35 -21.10 -1.00
N PRO A 110 -9.90 -22.30 -1.26
CA PRO A 110 -11.35 -22.50 -1.34
C PRO A 110 -12.08 -21.98 -0.09
N GLY A 111 -13.07 -21.12 -0.29
CA GLY A 111 -13.89 -20.53 0.78
C GLY A 111 -13.24 -19.36 1.54
N ARG A 112 -12.01 -18.96 1.20
CA ARG A 112 -11.36 -17.80 1.83
C ARG A 112 -11.90 -16.49 1.27
N LEU A 113 -12.48 -15.68 2.16
CA LEU A 113 -13.09 -14.38 1.82
C LEU A 113 -12.10 -13.22 1.95
N ALA A 114 -11.27 -13.26 2.99
CA ALA A 114 -10.23 -12.29 3.28
C ALA A 114 -9.15 -12.95 4.16
N TYR A 115 -8.00 -12.27 4.31
CA TYR A 115 -7.02 -12.63 5.34
C TYR A 115 -6.13 -11.43 5.71
N CYS A 116 -5.54 -11.50 6.89
CA CYS A 116 -4.49 -10.61 7.34
C CYS A 116 -3.14 -11.32 7.46
N ALA A 117 -2.07 -10.57 7.20
CA ALA A 117 -0.69 -11.00 7.41
C ALA A 117 0.10 -9.91 8.13
N MET A 118 1.15 -10.28 8.86
CA MET A 118 2.08 -9.28 9.40
C MET A 118 2.92 -8.69 8.26
N SER A 119 3.07 -7.37 8.28
CA SER A 119 3.91 -6.65 7.32
C SER A 119 5.38 -6.94 7.59
N SER A 120 6.15 -7.23 6.54
CA SER A 120 7.61 -7.37 6.59
C SER A 120 8.35 -6.03 6.67
N SER A 121 7.63 -4.90 6.68
CA SER A 121 8.23 -3.58 6.75
C SER A 121 8.97 -3.36 8.07
N TYR A 122 10.03 -2.54 8.05
CA TYR A 122 10.80 -2.18 9.25
C TYR A 122 9.97 -1.48 10.33
N LYS A 123 8.79 -0.93 9.99
CA LYS A 123 7.87 -0.30 10.93
C LYS A 123 6.90 -1.28 11.59
N GLY A 124 6.97 -2.57 11.23
CA GLY A 124 5.94 -3.55 11.58
C GLY A 124 4.59 -3.21 10.96
N GLY A 125 3.50 -3.76 11.49
CA GLY A 125 2.13 -3.51 11.04
C GLY A 125 1.49 -4.72 10.34
N TYR A 126 0.39 -4.47 9.66
CA TYR A 126 -0.44 -5.51 9.05
C TYR A 126 -0.76 -5.22 7.59
N ASN A 127 -0.91 -6.29 6.83
CA ASN A 127 -1.39 -6.27 5.46
C ASN A 127 -2.75 -6.99 5.45
N ILE A 128 -3.75 -6.42 4.78
CA ILE A 128 -5.08 -7.01 4.63
C ILE A 128 -5.29 -7.35 3.16
N TYR A 129 -5.86 -8.51 2.88
CA TYR A 129 -6.13 -8.98 1.54
C TYR A 129 -7.60 -9.33 1.42
N LEU A 130 -8.26 -8.82 0.38
CA LEU A 130 -9.68 -9.01 0.11
C LEU A 130 -9.85 -9.80 -1.18
N ASN A 131 -10.65 -10.87 -1.15
CA ASN A 131 -10.92 -11.66 -2.34
C ASN A 131 -11.77 -10.83 -3.31
N PRO A 132 -11.30 -10.50 -4.52
CA PRO A 132 -12.05 -9.64 -5.43
C PRO A 132 -13.18 -10.39 -6.15
N ASN A 133 -13.21 -11.72 -6.08
CA ASN A 133 -14.07 -12.60 -6.88
C ASN A 133 -15.20 -13.22 -6.03
N LEU A 134 -15.83 -12.42 -5.18
CA LEU A 134 -16.91 -12.87 -4.31
C LEU A 134 -18.28 -12.69 -4.96
N ASP A 135 -19.14 -13.70 -4.82
CA ASP A 135 -20.58 -13.51 -4.97
C ASP A 135 -21.11 -12.78 -3.74
N MET A 136 -21.23 -11.46 -3.88
CA MET A 136 -21.62 -10.57 -2.80
C MET A 136 -23.00 -10.91 -2.22
N GLN A 137 -23.92 -11.40 -3.04
CA GLN A 137 -25.28 -11.74 -2.60
C GLN A 137 -25.24 -13.02 -1.76
N ALA A 138 -24.57 -14.06 -2.26
CA ALA A 138 -24.41 -15.31 -1.52
C ALA A 138 -23.66 -15.09 -0.20
N VAL A 139 -22.53 -14.38 -0.24
CA VAL A 139 -21.72 -14.08 0.95
C VAL A 139 -22.50 -13.25 1.96
N SER A 140 -23.25 -12.23 1.53
CA SER A 140 -24.07 -11.42 2.44
C SER A 140 -25.16 -12.24 3.16
N THR A 141 -25.74 -13.20 2.46
CA THR A 141 -26.76 -14.10 3.01
C THR A 141 -26.14 -15.01 4.07
N THR A 142 -25.00 -15.63 3.75
CA THR A 142 -24.26 -16.49 4.67
C THR A 142 -23.81 -15.71 5.92
N LEU A 143 -23.15 -14.56 5.74
CA LEU A 143 -22.70 -13.73 6.86
C LEU A 143 -23.87 -13.28 7.74
N SER A 144 -24.99 -12.87 7.14
CA SER A 144 -26.16 -12.45 7.90
C SER A 144 -26.74 -13.57 8.76
N TRP A 145 -26.76 -14.79 8.22
CA TRP A 145 -27.22 -15.98 8.94
C TRP A 145 -26.23 -16.39 10.04
N GLU A 146 -24.93 -16.43 9.76
CA GLU A 146 -23.91 -16.83 10.75
C GLU A 146 -23.80 -15.83 11.92
N LEU A 147 -23.84 -14.54 11.61
CA LEU A 147 -23.65 -13.46 12.59
C LEU A 147 -24.96 -13.01 13.25
N GLN A 148 -26.11 -13.54 12.80
CA GLN A 148 -27.44 -13.16 13.27
C GLN A 148 -27.66 -11.64 13.23
N THR A 149 -27.05 -10.96 12.25
CA THR A 149 -27.09 -9.51 12.06
C THR A 149 -27.20 -9.23 10.57
N PRO A 150 -28.13 -8.36 10.11
CA PRO A 150 -28.24 -8.05 8.68
C PRO A 150 -26.95 -7.43 8.14
N ILE A 151 -26.38 -8.03 7.10
CA ILE A 151 -25.27 -7.52 6.29
C ILE A 151 -25.77 -7.45 4.85
N SER A 152 -25.81 -6.25 4.27
CA SER A 152 -26.19 -6.07 2.86
C SER A 152 -25.02 -6.40 1.92
N PRO A 153 -25.27 -6.67 0.63
CA PRO A 153 -24.20 -6.94 -0.33
C PRO A 153 -23.13 -5.84 -0.41
N SER A 154 -23.50 -4.57 -0.26
CA SER A 154 -22.56 -3.43 -0.25
C SER A 154 -21.71 -3.34 1.02
N GLU A 155 -22.04 -4.11 2.06
CA GLU A 155 -21.36 -4.11 3.35
C GLU A 155 -20.41 -5.29 3.52
N VAL A 156 -20.42 -6.26 2.61
CA VAL A 156 -19.56 -7.44 2.68
C VAL A 156 -18.08 -7.04 2.72
N TYR A 157 -17.59 -6.20 1.80
CA TYR A 157 -16.18 -5.78 1.83
C TYR A 157 -15.83 -4.92 3.06
N PRO A 158 -16.63 -3.89 3.45
CA PRO A 158 -16.42 -3.19 4.71
C PRO A 158 -16.37 -4.12 5.92
N PHE A 159 -17.27 -5.09 6.00
CA PHE A 159 -17.29 -6.09 7.07
C PHE A 159 -16.01 -6.94 7.07
N LEU A 160 -15.64 -7.52 5.92
CA LEU A 160 -14.45 -8.36 5.79
C LEU A 160 -13.17 -7.58 6.14
N PHE A 161 -13.06 -6.33 5.69
CA PHE A 161 -11.94 -5.47 6.05
C PHE A 161 -11.87 -5.25 7.57
N LEU A 162 -12.99 -4.91 8.22
CA LEU A 162 -13.01 -4.71 9.67
C LEU A 162 -12.77 -6.00 10.45
N HIS A 163 -13.20 -7.15 9.92
CA HIS A 163 -12.91 -8.47 10.49
C HIS A 163 -11.41 -8.70 10.54
N GLU A 164 -10.71 -8.45 9.43
CA GLU A 164 -9.26 -8.57 9.38
C GLU A 164 -8.54 -7.53 10.26
N VAL A 165 -9.09 -6.32 10.39
CA VAL A 165 -8.62 -5.34 11.39
C VAL A 165 -8.80 -5.89 12.82
N GLY A 166 -9.89 -6.60 13.10
CA GLY A 166 -10.18 -7.24 14.38
C GLY A 166 -9.19 -8.33 14.78
N HIS A 167 -8.40 -8.85 13.84
CA HIS A 167 -7.28 -9.77 14.11
C HIS A 167 -5.99 -9.06 14.55
N THR A 168 -5.90 -7.74 14.42
CA THR A 168 -4.71 -6.99 14.83
C THR A 168 -4.58 -6.89 16.35
N THR A 169 -3.34 -6.78 16.85
CA THR A 169 -3.12 -6.51 18.28
C THR A 169 -3.62 -5.13 18.68
N HIS A 170 -3.65 -4.17 17.75
CA HIS A 170 -4.15 -2.81 17.95
C HIS A 170 -5.67 -2.79 18.17
N ALA A 171 -6.41 -3.76 17.60
CA ALA A 171 -7.82 -3.95 17.89
C ALA A 171 -8.09 -4.56 19.29
N GLY A 172 -7.04 -4.93 20.03
CA GLY A 172 -7.14 -5.56 21.36
C GLY A 172 -7.12 -7.09 21.33
N ASN A 173 -6.87 -7.71 20.17
CA ASN A 173 -6.83 -9.17 20.02
C ASN A 173 -5.47 -9.75 20.42
N GLN A 174 -5.19 -9.74 21.73
CA GLN A 174 -3.91 -10.22 22.29
C GLN A 174 -3.65 -11.72 22.04
N ASN A 175 -4.68 -12.48 21.67
CA ASN A 175 -4.60 -13.91 21.41
C ASN A 175 -4.11 -14.27 20.01
N PHE A 176 -4.18 -13.35 19.04
CA PHE A 176 -3.76 -13.59 17.66
C PHE A 176 -2.28 -13.96 17.57
N TYR A 177 -1.41 -13.20 18.25
CA TYR A 177 0.03 -13.48 18.30
C TYR A 177 0.32 -14.86 18.92
N THR A 178 -0.36 -15.19 20.02
CA THR A 178 -0.25 -16.49 20.69
C THR A 178 -0.67 -17.64 19.78
N ALA A 179 -1.71 -17.47 18.96
CA ALA A 179 -2.15 -18.50 18.01
C ALA A 179 -1.19 -18.66 16.84
N VAL A 180 -0.71 -17.57 16.24
CA VAL A 180 0.27 -17.59 15.13
C VAL A 180 1.59 -18.21 15.58
N VAL A 181 2.10 -17.81 16.75
CA VAL A 181 3.34 -18.35 17.33
C VAL A 181 3.19 -19.82 17.70
N ASN A 182 2.09 -20.22 18.35
CA ASN A 182 1.85 -21.65 18.62
C ASN A 182 1.61 -22.47 17.35
N HIS A 183 1.12 -21.85 16.27
CA HIS A 183 1.00 -22.51 14.96
C HIS A 183 2.39 -22.82 14.39
N ALA A 184 3.22 -21.78 14.27
CA ALA A 184 4.57 -21.86 13.71
C ALA A 184 5.50 -22.81 14.51
N LEU A 185 5.45 -22.78 15.85
CA LEU A 185 6.40 -23.52 16.70
C LEU A 185 6.09 -25.01 16.88
N SER A 186 4.95 -25.52 16.40
CA SER A 186 4.42 -26.82 16.84
C SER A 186 4.52 -27.98 15.85
N GLY A 187 5.29 -27.81 14.76
CA GLY A 187 5.63 -28.81 13.74
C GLY A 187 4.97 -30.19 13.89
N GLY A 188 3.80 -30.37 13.26
CA GLY A 188 3.20 -31.66 12.90
C GLY A 188 2.72 -32.64 14.00
N ARG A 189 3.30 -32.66 15.20
CA ARG A 189 2.96 -33.64 16.27
C ARG A 189 2.33 -32.95 17.48
N ARG A 190 1.00 -32.78 17.46
CA ARG A 190 0.23 -32.27 18.61
C ARG A 190 -0.57 -33.38 19.29
N SER A 191 -0.61 -33.39 20.62
CA SER A 191 -1.56 -34.20 21.38
C SER A 191 -2.99 -33.77 21.08
N ALA A 192 -3.97 -34.68 21.23
CA ALA A 192 -5.38 -34.35 21.02
C ALA A 192 -5.84 -33.17 21.90
N LYS A 193 -5.33 -33.10 23.13
CA LYS A 193 -5.56 -31.99 24.08
C LYS A 193 -5.13 -30.64 23.48
N ARG A 194 -3.89 -30.55 22.95
CA ARG A 194 -3.37 -29.29 22.39
C ARG A 194 -4.07 -28.87 21.10
N ARG A 195 -4.54 -29.83 20.29
CA ARG A 195 -5.41 -29.53 19.12
C ARG A 195 -6.73 -28.89 19.57
N LYS A 196 -7.36 -29.44 20.62
CA LYS A 196 -8.60 -28.90 21.19
C LYS A 196 -8.38 -27.48 21.74
N GLU A 197 -7.32 -27.26 22.52
CA GLU A 197 -6.97 -25.94 23.06
C GLU A 197 -6.76 -24.90 21.96
N LEU A 198 -6.04 -25.26 20.88
CA LEU A 198 -5.81 -24.36 19.76
C LEU A 198 -7.07 -24.09 18.94
N SER A 199 -7.95 -25.08 18.78
CA SER A 199 -9.25 -24.86 18.16
C SER A 199 -10.12 -23.91 18.99
N THR A 200 -10.16 -24.07 20.31
CA THR A 200 -10.85 -23.14 21.21
C THR A 200 -10.28 -21.72 21.13
N LEU A 201 -8.94 -21.60 21.10
CA LEU A 201 -8.26 -20.31 20.95
C LEU A 201 -8.61 -19.65 19.62
N LYS A 202 -8.52 -20.39 18.50
CA LYS A 202 -8.90 -19.90 17.16
C LYS A 202 -10.35 -19.40 17.15
N ASN A 203 -11.28 -20.18 17.68
CA ASN A 203 -12.69 -19.79 17.74
C ASN A 203 -12.92 -18.56 18.64
N SER A 204 -12.08 -18.32 19.64
CA SER A 204 -12.15 -17.10 20.45
C SER A 204 -11.63 -15.87 19.69
N ILE A 205 -10.62 -16.05 18.84
CA ILE A 205 -10.04 -15.00 18.00
C ILE A 205 -11.03 -14.59 16.91
N GLU A 206 -11.61 -15.54 16.18
CA GLU A 206 -12.63 -15.23 15.16
C GLU A 206 -13.85 -14.52 15.76
N ARG A 207 -14.39 -15.02 16.89
CA ARG A 207 -15.51 -14.35 17.58
C ARG A 207 -15.17 -12.96 18.11
N PHE A 208 -13.89 -12.68 18.36
CA PHE A 208 -13.47 -11.32 18.70
C PHE A 208 -13.49 -10.43 17.46
N ALA A 209 -12.92 -10.90 16.35
CA ALA A 209 -12.90 -10.21 15.08
C ALA A 209 -14.33 -9.91 14.56
N ASP A 210 -15.24 -10.89 14.62
CA ASP A 210 -16.65 -10.71 14.24
C ASP A 210 -17.31 -9.57 15.03
N ARG A 211 -17.16 -9.60 16.37
CA ARG A 211 -17.77 -8.59 17.25
C ARG A 211 -17.15 -7.21 17.04
N PHE A 212 -15.84 -7.15 16.82
CA PHE A 212 -15.16 -5.92 16.46
C PHE A 212 -15.74 -5.37 15.15
N ALA A 213 -15.82 -6.21 14.12
CA ALA A 213 -16.32 -5.82 12.81
C ALA A 213 -17.76 -5.32 12.86
N LEU A 214 -18.66 -6.04 13.55
CA LEU A 214 -20.06 -5.63 13.71
C LEU A 214 -20.19 -4.28 14.44
N ARG A 215 -19.42 -4.07 15.51
CA ARG A 215 -19.43 -2.81 16.27
C ARG A 215 -18.98 -1.63 15.41
N GLU A 216 -17.87 -1.80 14.69
CA GLU A 216 -17.32 -0.76 13.84
C GLU A 216 -18.17 -0.52 12.58
N LEU A 217 -18.79 -1.56 12.03
CA LEU A 217 -19.74 -1.45 10.92
C LEU A 217 -20.99 -0.68 11.35
N SER A 218 -21.52 -0.90 12.56
CA SER A 218 -22.64 -0.11 13.11
C SER A 218 -22.30 1.38 13.18
N ARG A 219 -21.13 1.72 13.73
CA ARG A 219 -20.65 3.12 13.78
C ARG A 219 -20.52 3.74 12.40
N TRP A 220 -20.04 2.96 11.44
CA TRP A 220 -19.92 3.42 10.06
C TRP A 220 -21.28 3.65 9.40
N ARG A 221 -22.28 2.79 9.64
CA ARG A 221 -23.68 2.98 9.21
C ARG A 221 -24.25 4.28 9.78
N GLU A 222 -24.08 4.51 11.07
CA GLU A 222 -24.54 5.73 11.76
C GLU A 222 -23.92 7.00 11.16
N GLY A 223 -22.61 6.96 10.87
CA GLY A 223 -21.91 8.07 10.21
C GLY A 223 -22.42 8.38 8.80
N ARG A 224 -22.91 7.36 8.07
CA ARG A 224 -23.54 7.54 6.74
C ARG A 224 -25.01 7.97 6.82
N GLY A 225 -25.74 7.50 7.83
CA GLY A 225 -27.12 7.92 8.08
C GLY A 225 -27.26 9.37 8.58
N ALA A 226 -26.16 9.98 9.05
CA ALA A 226 -26.11 11.39 9.42
C ALA A 226 -25.95 12.35 8.21
N VAL A 227 -25.74 11.83 7.00
CA VAL A 227 -25.85 12.62 5.76
C VAL A 227 -27.33 12.66 5.39
N SER A 228 -28.03 13.66 5.92
CA SER A 228 -29.45 13.93 5.65
C SER A 228 -29.75 14.02 4.15
N PRO A 229 -30.99 13.68 3.74
CA PRO A 229 -31.44 13.82 2.36
C PRO A 229 -31.36 15.29 1.96
N GLY A 230 -30.58 15.58 0.92
CA GLY A 230 -30.67 16.82 0.15
C GLY A 230 -31.79 16.72 -0.88
#